data_AF-A0A553V086-F1
#
_entry.id   AF-A0A553V086-F1
#
_cell.length_a   1.000
_cell.length_b   1.000
_cell.length_c   1.000
_cell.angle_alpha   90.00
_cell.angle_beta   90.00
_cell.angle_gamma   90.00
#
_symmetry.space_group_name_H-M   'P 1'
#
loop_
_entity.id
_entity.type
_entity.pdbx_description
1 polymer ?
#
loop_
_entity_poly.entity_id
_entity_poly.type
_entity_poly.pdbx_seq_one_letter_code
_entity_poly.pdbx_strand_id
1 'polypeptide(L)'
;MDFEAGQRWHYHTREGEEQSTLGILRREVNNGRALLHIRIEGIILPNPRAENGIQTVLGHTPISAEALEKSVTFRAEQAFVPDDFSGYETWREAFIRQEAGVFTISVKEILDVVEQGLAAGLTKPKQDFNPVFLKINKANKELL
;
A
#
# COMPACT_ATOMS: atom_id res chain seq x y z
N MET A 1 4.61 -12.46 -11.03
CA MET A 1 3.16 -12.41 -11.34
C MET A 1 2.85 -11.20 -12.22
N ASP A 2 1.78 -11.23 -13.03
CA ASP A 2 1.34 -10.06 -13.81
C ASP A 2 0.14 -9.38 -13.15
N PHE A 3 0.43 -8.28 -12.46
CA PHE A 3 -0.51 -7.51 -11.68
C PHE A 3 -1.12 -6.41 -12.53
N GLU A 4 -2.44 -6.26 -12.51
CA GLU A 4 -3.15 -5.27 -13.31
C GLU A 4 -4.23 -4.55 -12.49
N ALA A 5 -4.50 -3.30 -12.87
CA ALA A 5 -5.56 -2.51 -12.25
C ALA A 5 -6.91 -3.23 -12.34
N GLY A 6 -7.71 -3.13 -11.27
CA GLY A 6 -9.01 -3.79 -11.14
C GLY A 6 -8.95 -5.26 -10.74
N GLN A 7 -7.76 -5.85 -10.56
CA GLN A 7 -7.66 -7.18 -9.96
C GLN A 7 -7.93 -7.14 -8.45
N ARG A 8 -8.59 -8.17 -7.93
CA ARG A 8 -8.72 -8.44 -6.48
C ARG A 8 -7.93 -9.68 -6.12
N TRP A 9 -7.28 -9.66 -4.95
CA TRP A 9 -6.42 -10.73 -4.48
C TRP A 9 -6.67 -11.04 -2.99
N HIS A 10 -6.59 -12.32 -2.65
CA HIS A 10 -6.36 -12.77 -1.29
C HIS A 10 -4.85 -12.77 -0.99
N TYR A 11 -4.51 -12.71 0.30
CA TYR A 11 -3.14 -12.62 0.76
C TYR A 11 -2.98 -13.32 2.12
N HIS A 12 -1.74 -13.44 2.60
CA HIS A 12 -1.47 -13.91 3.95
C HIS A 12 -1.86 -12.83 4.98
N THR A 13 -3.05 -12.94 5.57
CA THR A 13 -3.65 -11.94 6.47
C THR A 13 -3.09 -12.02 7.90
N ARG A 14 -3.45 -11.04 8.74
CA ARG A 14 -3.37 -11.17 10.20
C ARG A 14 -4.48 -12.11 10.70
N GLU A 15 -4.33 -12.59 11.92
CA GLU A 15 -5.35 -13.38 12.61
C GLU A 15 -6.61 -12.53 12.81
N GLY A 16 -7.78 -13.08 12.48
CA GLY A 16 -9.07 -12.39 12.56
C GLY A 16 -9.42 -11.53 11.34
N GLU A 17 -8.54 -11.45 10.33
CA GLU A 17 -8.75 -10.72 9.08
C GLU A 17 -8.82 -11.64 7.85
N GLU A 18 -9.17 -12.92 8.01
CA GLU A 18 -9.07 -13.94 6.96
C GLU A 18 -9.94 -13.65 5.72
N GLN A 19 -10.96 -12.81 5.88
CA GLN A 19 -11.82 -12.35 4.78
C GLN A 19 -11.29 -11.07 4.11
N SER A 20 -10.18 -10.51 4.60
CA SER A 20 -9.57 -9.33 4.00
C SER A 20 -9.05 -9.63 2.61
N THR A 21 -9.25 -8.66 1.72
CA THR A 21 -8.73 -8.71 0.35
C THR A 21 -8.06 -7.40 -0.01
N LEU A 22 -7.26 -7.44 -1.07
CA LEU A 22 -6.71 -6.23 -1.66
C LEU A 22 -7.16 -6.07 -3.11
N GLY A 23 -7.36 -4.83 -3.51
CA GLY A 23 -7.64 -4.42 -4.88
C GLY A 23 -6.47 -3.65 -5.47
N ILE A 24 -6.12 -3.92 -6.72
CA ILE A 24 -5.10 -3.16 -7.44
C ILE A 24 -5.76 -1.92 -8.03
N LEU A 25 -5.40 -0.74 -7.52
CA LEU A 25 -5.87 0.54 -8.02
C LEU A 25 -5.16 0.92 -9.32
N ARG A 26 -3.83 0.76 -9.33
CA ARG A 26 -2.98 1.21 -10.42
C ARG A 26 -1.64 0.47 -10.41
N ARG A 27 -1.08 0.28 -11.59
CA ARG A 27 0.30 -0.17 -11.81
C ARG A 27 1.12 0.95 -12.45
N GLU A 28 2.33 1.15 -11.96
CA GLU A 28 3.30 2.05 -12.58
C GLU A 28 4.66 1.37 -12.71
N VAL A 29 5.51 1.93 -13.57
CA VAL A 29 6.90 1.52 -13.71
C VAL A 29 7.77 2.73 -13.45
N ASN A 30 8.71 2.59 -12.51
CA ASN A 30 9.68 3.62 -12.20
C ASN A 30 11.09 3.01 -12.22
N ASN A 31 11.98 3.55 -13.06
CA ASN A 31 13.35 3.05 -13.27
C ASN A 31 13.39 1.52 -13.53
N GLY A 32 12.48 1.02 -14.37
CA GLY A 32 12.39 -0.41 -14.71
C GLY A 32 11.81 -1.32 -13.62
N ARG A 33 11.38 -0.75 -12.48
CA ARG A 33 10.74 -1.51 -11.39
C ARG A 33 9.24 -1.23 -11.36
N ALA A 34 8.46 -2.31 -11.29
CA ALA A 34 7.01 -2.21 -11.15
C ALA A 34 6.63 -1.85 -9.70
N LEU A 35 5.76 -0.86 -9.57
CA LEU A 35 5.13 -0.45 -8.32
C LEU A 35 3.62 -0.49 -8.50
N LEU A 36 2.92 -0.78 -7.41
CA LEU A 36 1.49 -0.96 -7.40
C LEU A 36 0.89 -0.05 -6.33
N HIS A 37 -0.29 0.47 -6.63
CA HIS A 37 -1.13 1.13 -5.66
C HIS A 37 -2.26 0.18 -5.33
N ILE A 38 -2.38 -0.22 -4.07
CA ILE A 38 -3.41 -1.13 -3.62
C ILE A 38 -4.34 -0.46 -2.61
N ARG A 39 -5.57 -0.92 -2.57
CA ARG A 39 -6.53 -0.71 -1.48
C ARG A 39 -6.70 -2.03 -0.75
N ILE A 40 -6.76 -1.99 0.57
CA ILE A 40 -6.97 -3.18 1.40
C ILE A 40 -8.31 -3.01 2.11
N GLU A 41 -9.15 -4.05 2.09
CA GLU A 41 -10.52 -4.01 2.61
C GLU A 41 -10.75 -5.18 3.58
N GLY A 42 -11.69 -5.02 4.52
CA GLY A 42 -12.03 -6.05 5.49
C GLY A 42 -10.95 -6.25 6.56
N ILE A 43 -10.19 -5.19 6.85
CA ILE A 43 -9.19 -5.16 7.93
C ILE A 43 -9.83 -4.74 9.26
N ILE A 44 -9.12 -4.98 10.35
CA ILE A 44 -9.43 -4.53 11.70
C ILE A 44 -8.26 -3.67 12.13
N LEU A 45 -8.36 -2.36 11.85
CA LEU A 45 -7.31 -1.41 12.17
C LEU A 45 -7.79 -0.45 13.27
N PRO A 46 -7.33 -0.60 14.53
CA PRO A 46 -7.61 0.35 15.59
C PRO A 46 -7.27 1.78 15.17
N ASN A 47 -8.28 2.65 15.14
CA ASN A 47 -8.14 4.05 14.76
C ASN A 47 -9.04 4.91 15.66
N PRO A 48 -8.48 5.65 16.62
CA PRO A 48 -9.26 6.53 17.52
C PRO A 48 -10.08 7.62 16.82
N ARG A 49 -9.88 7.83 15.52
CA ARG A 49 -10.58 8.82 14.68
C ARG A 49 -11.71 8.21 13.86
N ALA A 50 -11.76 6.88 13.76
CA ALA A 50 -12.89 6.20 13.16
C ALA A 50 -14.09 6.31 14.11
N GLU A 51 -15.30 6.45 13.57
CA GLU A 51 -16.53 6.64 14.34
C GLU A 51 -16.75 5.54 15.40
N ASN A 52 -16.41 4.30 15.06
CA ASN A 52 -16.50 3.13 15.93
C ASN A 52 -15.13 2.69 16.50
N GLY A 53 -14.08 3.50 16.34
CA GLY A 53 -12.72 3.17 16.76
C GLY A 53 -11.99 2.14 15.88
N ILE A 54 -12.62 1.62 14.82
CA ILE A 54 -12.03 0.62 13.91
C ILE A 54 -12.14 1.09 12.46
N GLN A 55 -11.00 1.20 11.79
CA GLN A 55 -10.93 1.42 10.35
C GLN A 55 -10.89 0.07 9.63
N THR A 56 -11.76 -0.10 8.64
CA THR A 56 -11.92 -1.37 7.90
C THR A 56 -11.33 -1.37 6.49
N VAL A 57 -10.78 -0.23 6.08
CA VAL A 57 -10.22 -0.01 4.74
C VAL A 57 -8.94 0.80 4.85
N LEU A 58 -7.87 0.36 4.18
CA LEU A 58 -6.71 1.21 3.88
C LEU A 58 -6.79 1.63 2.41
N GLY A 59 -7.20 2.87 2.19
CA GLY A 59 -7.66 3.37 0.88
C GLY A 59 -6.59 3.45 -0.21
N HIS A 60 -5.33 3.73 0.16
CA HIS A 60 -4.23 3.86 -0.78
C HIS A 60 -2.91 3.43 -0.15
N THR A 61 -2.29 2.41 -0.73
CA THR A 61 -1.04 1.82 -0.25
C THR A 61 -0.09 1.57 -1.42
N PRO A 62 0.93 2.41 -1.62
CA PRO A 62 2.00 2.17 -2.60
C PRO A 62 2.92 1.03 -2.15
N ILE A 63 2.99 -0.04 -2.93
CA ILE A 63 3.78 -1.25 -2.62
C ILE A 63 4.58 -1.69 -3.85
N SER A 64 5.78 -2.25 -3.64
CA SER A 64 6.55 -2.85 -4.73
C SER A 64 5.89 -4.14 -5.24
N ALA A 65 6.05 -4.44 -6.53
CA ALA A 65 5.50 -5.67 -7.10
C ALA A 65 6.06 -6.94 -6.42
N GLU A 66 7.35 -6.92 -6.05
CA GLU A 66 8.00 -8.03 -5.35
C GLU A 66 7.38 -8.29 -3.96
N ALA A 67 7.12 -7.22 -3.20
CA ALA A 67 6.49 -7.35 -1.89
C ALA A 67 5.04 -7.81 -2.00
N LEU A 68 4.30 -7.35 -3.02
CA LEU A 68 2.95 -7.84 -3.25
C LEU A 68 2.95 -9.32 -3.65
N GLU A 69 3.86 -9.75 -4.53
CA GLU A 69 4.00 -11.14 -4.95
C GLU A 69 4.27 -12.09 -3.78
N LYS A 70 5.07 -11.67 -2.80
CA LYS A 70 5.29 -12.44 -1.56
C LYS A 70 4.11 -12.42 -0.59
N SER A 71 3.16 -11.51 -0.78
CA SER A 71 2.00 -11.35 0.11
C SER A 71 0.79 -12.13 -0.37
N VAL A 72 0.53 -12.13 -1.68
CA VAL A 72 -0.71 -12.68 -2.25
C VAL A 72 -0.71 -14.19 -2.29
N THR A 73 -1.90 -14.78 -2.17
CA THR A 73 -2.10 -16.24 -2.23
C THR A 73 -2.78 -16.64 -3.53
N PHE A 74 -3.96 -16.08 -3.81
CA PHE A 74 -4.69 -16.34 -5.05
C PHE A 74 -5.52 -15.14 -5.48
N ARG A 75 -5.75 -15.04 -6.79
CA ARG A 75 -6.59 -14.01 -7.39
C ARG A 75 -8.05 -14.36 -7.19
N ALA A 76 -8.85 -13.40 -6.73
CA ALA A 76 -10.30 -13.58 -6.66
C ALA A 76 -10.92 -13.46 -8.07
N GLU A 77 -12.00 -14.20 -8.31
CA GLU A 77 -12.75 -14.12 -9.56
C GLU A 77 -13.44 -12.76 -9.71
N GLN A 78 -13.96 -12.22 -8.61
CA GLN A 78 -14.61 -10.92 -8.59
C GLN A 78 -13.58 -9.80 -8.80
N ALA A 79 -13.80 -8.97 -9.81
CA ALA A 79 -12.99 -7.79 -10.06
C ALA A 79 -13.16 -6.75 -8.94
N PHE A 80 -12.09 -5.99 -8.71
CA PHE A 80 -12.10 -4.80 -7.89
C PHE A 80 -12.44 -3.58 -8.77
N VAL A 81 -13.29 -2.67 -8.29
CA VAL A 81 -13.62 -1.43 -9.00
C VAL A 81 -12.99 -0.27 -8.23
N PRO A 82 -11.91 0.34 -8.75
CA PRO A 82 -11.34 1.55 -8.16
C PRO A 82 -12.34 2.71 -8.23
N ASP A 83 -12.68 3.28 -7.09
CA ASP A 83 -13.64 4.37 -6.93
C ASP A 83 -13.00 5.65 -6.36
N ASP A 84 -11.85 5.54 -5.69
CA ASP A 84 -11.12 6.66 -5.08
C ASP A 84 -9.61 6.61 -5.39
N PHE A 85 -9.11 7.71 -5.96
CA PHE A 85 -7.71 7.94 -6.30
C PHE A 85 -7.11 9.17 -5.58
N SER A 86 -7.83 9.78 -4.64
CA SER A 86 -7.39 11.00 -3.94
C SER A 86 -6.06 10.80 -3.19
N GLY A 87 -5.87 9.62 -2.59
CA GLY A 87 -4.61 9.23 -1.94
C GLY A 87 -3.42 9.18 -2.91
N TYR A 88 -3.66 8.79 -4.17
CA TYR A 88 -2.60 8.67 -5.17
C TYR A 88 -1.97 10.02 -5.52
N GLU A 89 -2.75 11.07 -5.80
CA GLU A 89 -2.16 12.36 -6.15
C GLU A 89 -1.39 12.96 -4.97
N THR A 90 -1.95 12.87 -3.76
CA THR A 90 -1.27 13.32 -2.52
C THR A 90 0.08 12.61 -2.34
N TRP A 91 0.09 11.28 -2.49
CA TRP A 91 1.31 10.49 -2.42
C TRP A 91 2.29 10.87 -3.53
N ARG A 92 1.83 10.99 -4.78
CA ARG A 92 2.66 11.24 -5.95
C ARG A 92 3.40 12.57 -5.81
N GLU A 93 2.72 13.62 -5.37
CA GLU A 93 3.34 14.91 -5.11
C GLU A 93 4.45 14.81 -4.05
N ALA A 94 4.17 14.13 -2.93
CA ALA A 94 5.16 13.88 -1.88
C ALA A 94 6.31 12.99 -2.36
N PHE A 95 6.03 11.99 -3.20
CA PHE A 95 7.03 11.09 -3.77
C PHE A 95 7.97 11.83 -4.72
N ILE A 96 7.46 12.74 -5.56
CA ILE A 96 8.27 13.63 -6.41
C ILE A 96 9.19 14.52 -5.56
N ARG A 97 8.70 14.98 -4.39
CA ARG A 97 9.49 15.74 -3.40
C ARG A 97 10.39 14.86 -2.52
N GLN A 98 10.40 13.54 -2.72
CA GLN A 98 11.17 12.57 -1.92
C GLN A 98 10.76 12.52 -0.43
N GLU A 99 9.53 12.92 -0.14
CA GLU A 99 8.88 12.93 1.17
C GLU A 99 8.00 11.70 1.39
N ALA A 100 7.68 10.95 0.33
CA ALA A 100 6.99 9.66 0.40
C ALA A 100 7.83 8.57 -0.28
N GLY A 101 7.48 7.32 -0.02
CA GLY A 101 8.12 6.16 -0.64
C GLY A 101 7.14 5.06 -0.97
N VAL A 102 7.68 3.88 -1.27
CA VAL A 102 6.93 2.67 -1.60
C VAL A 102 7.26 1.60 -0.56
N PHE A 103 6.24 0.89 -0.06
CA PHE A 103 6.44 -0.22 0.85
C PHE A 103 7.13 -1.40 0.15
N THR A 104 8.15 -1.97 0.80
CA THR A 104 8.88 -3.16 0.34
C THR A 104 8.72 -4.36 1.27
N ILE A 105 7.78 -4.28 2.21
CA ILE A 105 7.41 -5.33 3.16
C ILE A 105 6.05 -5.92 2.79
N SER A 106 5.70 -7.08 3.36
CA SER A 106 4.44 -7.75 3.05
C SER A 106 3.22 -6.91 3.46
N VAL A 107 2.07 -7.16 2.83
CA VAL A 107 0.80 -6.48 3.14
C VAL A 107 0.46 -6.61 4.64
N LYS A 108 0.70 -7.78 5.23
CA LYS A 108 0.53 -8.02 6.67
C LYS A 108 1.37 -7.06 7.51
N GLU A 109 2.66 -6.94 7.21
CA GLU A 109 3.57 -6.07 7.94
C GLU A 109 3.26 -4.58 7.70
N ILE A 110 2.74 -4.20 6.53
CA ILE A 110 2.24 -2.83 6.28
C ILE A 110 1.13 -2.49 7.27
N LEU A 111 0.15 -3.38 7.45
CA LEU A 111 -0.95 -3.16 8.39
C LEU A 111 -0.42 -2.99 9.82
N ASP A 112 0.55 -3.81 10.23
CA ASP A 112 1.20 -3.70 11.55
C ASP A 112 1.90 -2.34 11.74
N VAL A 113 2.61 -1.83 10.72
CA VAL A 113 3.28 -0.52 10.77
C VAL A 113 2.28 0.63 10.80
N VAL A 114 1.22 0.56 9.99
CA VAL A 114 0.17 1.59 9.95
C VAL A 114 -0.55 1.67 11.30
N GLU A 115 -0.87 0.52 11.91
CA GLU A 115 -1.49 0.45 13.22
C GLU A 115 -0.63 1.11 14.30
N GLN A 116 0.66 0.80 14.33
CA GLN A 116 1.61 1.43 15.26
C GLN A 116 1.67 2.95 15.06
N GLY A 117 1.65 3.42 13.81
CA GLY A 117 1.60 4.84 13.49
C GLY A 117 0.35 5.53 14.05
N LEU A 118 -0.82 4.92 13.88
CA LEU A 118 -2.08 5.42 14.41
C LEU A 118 -2.08 5.45 15.95
N ALA A 119 -1.59 4.40 16.60
CA ALA A 119 -1.47 4.32 18.06
C ALA A 119 -0.53 5.39 18.62
N ALA A 120 0.56 5.72 17.91
CA ALA A 120 1.47 6.80 18.26
C ALA A 120 0.92 8.21 17.96
N GLY A 121 -0.32 8.33 17.45
CA GLY A 121 -0.93 9.60 17.06
C GLY A 121 -0.28 10.23 15.82
N LEU A 122 0.46 9.46 15.03
CA LEU A 122 1.07 9.93 13.79
C LEU A 122 0.00 9.96 12.69
N THR A 123 -0.32 11.17 12.26
CA THR A 123 -1.39 11.46 11.27
C THR A 123 -0.87 11.67 9.87
N LYS A 124 0.44 11.82 9.79
CA LYS A 124 1.28 11.83 8.61
C LYS A 124 2.45 10.92 9.00
N PRO A 125 2.98 10.08 8.11
CA PRO A 125 4.28 9.48 8.37
C PRO A 125 5.23 10.64 8.66
N LYS A 126 5.64 10.80 9.92
CA LYS A 126 6.80 11.64 10.23
C LYS A 126 7.96 10.99 9.47
N GLN A 127 8.76 11.81 8.79
CA GLN A 127 9.93 11.40 8.01
C GLN A 127 10.88 10.45 8.77
N ASP A 128 10.76 10.38 10.09
CA ASP A 128 11.61 9.60 10.99
C ASP A 128 11.15 8.15 11.22
N PHE A 129 9.99 7.73 10.68
CA PHE A 129 9.63 6.31 10.63
C PHE A 129 10.41 5.58 9.53
N ASN A 130 11.64 5.16 9.89
CA ASN A 130 12.37 3.90 9.63
C ASN A 130 12.18 3.11 8.29
N PRO A 131 13.11 2.20 7.93
CA PRO A 131 13.73 1.99 6.62
C PRO A 131 12.87 1.22 5.59
N VAL A 132 11.56 1.10 5.85
CA VAL A 132 10.59 0.29 5.10
C VAL A 132 10.26 0.89 3.73
N PHE A 133 10.48 2.20 3.58
CA PHE A 133 10.20 2.94 2.36
C PHE A 133 11.44 3.11 1.51
N LEU A 134 11.45 2.51 0.33
CA LEU A 134 12.48 2.81 -0.66
C LEU A 134 12.20 4.17 -1.31
N LYS A 135 13.16 5.10 -1.21
CA LYS A 135 13.20 6.30 -2.06
C LYS A 135 13.84 5.91 -3.40
N ILE A 136 13.08 6.01 -4.49
CA ILE A 136 13.63 5.75 -5.84
C ILE A 136 14.37 7.01 -6.30
N ASN A 137 15.70 7.00 -6.26
CA ASN A 137 16.54 8.14 -6.62
C ASN A 137 16.58 8.40 -8.14
N LYS A 138 16.72 9.68 -8.51
CA LYS A 138 16.83 10.19 -9.90
C LYS A 138 18.20 9.97 -10.55
N ALA A 139 19.10 9.22 -9.92
CA ALA A 139 20.44 8.94 -10.42
C ALA A 139 20.42 7.79 -11.43
N ASN A 140 19.85 8.04 -12.61
CA ASN A 140 20.09 7.34 -13.87
C ASN A 140 19.60 8.25 -15.01
N LYS A 141 20.02 9.54 -14.97
CA LYS A 141 19.77 10.48 -16.06
C LYS A 141 20.92 10.52 -17.08
N GLU A 142 21.81 9.53 -17.04
CA GLU A 142 22.83 9.33 -18.08
C GLU A 142 22.93 7.85 -18.39
N LEU A 143 22.23 7.44 -19.45
CA LEU A 143 22.73 6.60 -20.54
C LEU A 143 21.64 6.66 -21.62
N LEU A 144 22.01 7.40 -22.68
CA LEU A 144 21.41 7.62 -24.00
C LEU A 144 20.20 6.75 -24.39
#